data_AF-A0A9E1YZQ6-F1
#
_entry.id   AF-A0A9E1YZQ6-F1
#
_cell.length_a   1.000
_cell.length_b   1.000
_cell.length_c   1.000
_cell.angle_alpha   90.00
_cell.angle_beta   90.00
_cell.angle_gamma   90.00
#
_symmetry.space_group_name_H-M   'P 1'
#
loop_
_entity.id
_entity.type
_entity.pdbx_description
1 polymer ?
#
loop_
_entity_poly.entity_id
_entity_poly.type
_entity_poly.pdbx_seq_one_letter_code
_entity_poly.pdbx_strand_id
1 'polypeptide(L)'
;MTNKSNDKQVFTTGEAAKICSVSQQTIIRCFDSGRLQGFKVPGSRFRRIPRAELVRFMQQNNMDMAELGPSVLQVLVIGLSAAETDSIIQTHASGHNVKIHHANDAWEAGFKAKECSPELILLSTAVQGVQKSSIQSTLITQSGVEPMIVIVEKPNKNIHAPAQNIGQQEIIKQAVLELLSA
;
A
#
# COMPACT_ATOMS: atom_id res chain seq x y z
N MET A 1 14.80 -18.41 13.61
CA MET A 1 15.16 -17.35 12.65
C MET A 1 14.58 -17.71 11.29
N THR A 2 13.39 -17.21 10.96
CA THR A 2 12.81 -17.35 9.61
C THR A 2 12.60 -15.95 9.07
N ASN A 3 13.42 -15.60 8.07
CA ASN A 3 13.41 -14.32 7.37
C ASN A 3 12.09 -14.20 6.60
N LYS A 4 11.06 -13.62 7.22
CA LYS A 4 9.71 -13.47 6.66
C LYS A 4 9.79 -12.42 5.55
N SER A 5 9.83 -12.88 4.30
CA SER A 5 10.04 -12.05 3.12
C SER A 5 8.79 -11.22 2.83
N ASN A 6 8.63 -10.09 3.53
CA ASN A 6 7.50 -9.16 3.38
C ASN A 6 7.31 -8.63 1.94
N ASP A 7 8.32 -8.79 1.08
CA ASP A 7 8.33 -8.26 -0.30
C ASP A 7 8.16 -9.36 -1.37
N LYS A 8 7.93 -10.62 -0.96
CA LYS A 8 7.82 -11.73 -1.92
C LYS A 8 6.48 -11.66 -2.65
N GLN A 9 6.55 -11.40 -3.96
CA GLN A 9 5.37 -11.25 -4.83
C GLN A 9 4.82 -12.57 -5.38
N VAL A 10 5.58 -13.66 -5.30
CA VAL A 10 5.19 -14.97 -5.84
C VAL A 10 5.55 -16.09 -4.88
N PHE A 11 4.57 -16.93 -4.54
CA PHE A 11 4.69 -18.04 -3.61
C PHE A 11 4.66 -19.39 -4.32
N THR A 12 5.38 -20.36 -3.76
CA THR A 12 5.22 -21.78 -4.09
C THR A 12 4.01 -22.36 -3.37
N THR A 13 3.55 -23.55 -3.79
CA THR A 13 2.44 -24.24 -3.11
C THR A 13 2.74 -24.55 -1.64
N GLY A 14 4.01 -24.85 -1.30
CA GLY A 14 4.41 -25.10 0.09
C GLY A 14 4.42 -23.84 0.95
N GLU A 15 4.81 -22.70 0.37
CA GLU A 15 4.78 -21.40 1.06
C GLU A 15 3.34 -20.93 1.26
N ALA A 16 2.51 -20.98 0.23
CA ALA A 16 1.09 -20.66 0.33
C ALA A 16 0.36 -21.55 1.35
N ALA A 17 0.72 -22.84 1.43
CA ALA A 17 0.14 -23.76 2.40
C ALA A 17 0.46 -23.37 3.85
N LYS A 18 1.71 -22.97 4.12
CA LYS A 18 2.11 -22.45 5.43
C LYS A 18 1.33 -21.19 5.77
N ILE A 19 1.26 -20.25 4.82
CA ILE A 19 0.58 -18.97 5.03
C ILE A 19 -0.91 -19.15 5.31
N CYS A 20 -1.59 -19.99 4.53
CA CYS A 20 -3.01 -20.25 4.71
C CYS A 20 -3.31 -21.26 5.84
N SER A 21 -2.29 -21.76 6.55
CA SER A 21 -2.44 -22.81 7.58
C SER A 21 -3.24 -24.04 7.10
N VAL A 22 -3.03 -24.47 5.86
CA VAL A 22 -3.66 -25.66 5.26
C VAL A 22 -2.63 -26.63 4.68
N SER A 23 -3.04 -27.84 4.34
CA SER A 23 -2.14 -28.79 3.66
C SER A 23 -1.72 -28.29 2.27
N GLN A 24 -0.50 -28.63 1.82
CA GLN A 24 -0.05 -28.35 0.46
C GLN A 24 -0.98 -28.97 -0.60
N GLN A 25 -1.60 -30.11 -0.31
CA GLN A 25 -2.57 -30.75 -1.20
C GLN A 25 -3.85 -29.93 -1.34
N THR A 26 -4.29 -29.26 -0.28
CA THR A 26 -5.42 -28.32 -0.33
C THR A 26 -5.12 -27.19 -1.31
N ILE A 27 -3.95 -26.56 -1.22
CA ILE A 27 -3.53 -25.49 -2.14
C ILE A 27 -3.44 -26.00 -3.58
N ILE A 28 -2.86 -27.18 -3.81
CA ILE A 28 -2.77 -27.79 -5.14
C ILE A 28 -4.17 -28.02 -5.73
N ARG A 29 -5.10 -28.58 -4.95
CA ARG A 29 -6.48 -28.83 -5.38
C ARG A 29 -7.22 -27.52 -5.69
N CYS A 30 -7.09 -26.51 -4.83
CA CYS A 30 -7.67 -25.20 -5.07
C CYS A 30 -7.09 -24.53 -6.34
N PHE A 31 -5.79 -24.71 -6.60
CA PHE A 31 -5.16 -24.23 -7.82
C PHE A 31 -5.66 -24.94 -9.07
N ASP A 32 -5.65 -26.27 -9.07
CA ASP A 32 -6.04 -27.06 -10.24
C ASP A 32 -7.54 -26.97 -10.55
N SER A 33 -8.37 -26.64 -9.56
CA SER A 33 -9.81 -26.33 -9.74
C SER A 33 -10.08 -24.87 -10.13
N GLY A 34 -9.06 -24.02 -10.21
CA GLY A 34 -9.19 -22.60 -10.56
C GLY A 34 -9.68 -21.69 -9.42
N ARG A 35 -9.94 -22.23 -8.22
CA ARG A 35 -10.31 -21.43 -7.04
C ARG A 35 -9.17 -20.54 -6.54
N LEU A 36 -7.93 -20.95 -6.75
CA LEU A 36 -6.73 -20.17 -6.47
C LEU A 36 -5.96 -19.97 -7.78
N GLN A 37 -5.89 -18.74 -8.29
CA GLN A 37 -5.24 -18.52 -9.59
C GLN A 37 -3.73 -18.37 -9.45
N GLY A 38 -3.04 -18.60 -10.55
CA GLY A 38 -1.61 -18.44 -10.71
C GLY A 38 -1.17 -19.17 -11.97
N PHE A 39 0.13 -19.48 -12.07
CA PHE A 39 0.69 -20.08 -13.28
C PHE A 39 1.56 -21.29 -12.97
N LYS A 40 1.70 -22.16 -13.97
CA LYS A 40 2.68 -23.25 -13.94
C LYS A 40 3.98 -22.77 -14.58
N VAL A 41 5.11 -23.16 -14.01
CA VAL A 41 6.42 -22.84 -14.57
C VAL A 41 6.60 -23.62 -15.89
N PRO A 42 6.98 -22.96 -17.01
CA PRO A 42 7.20 -23.64 -18.27
C PRO A 42 8.20 -24.81 -18.12
N GLY A 43 7.88 -25.97 -18.72
CA GLY A 43 8.71 -27.18 -18.63
C GLY A 43 8.69 -27.87 -17.25
N SER A 44 7.87 -27.43 -16.31
CA SER A 44 7.77 -28.02 -14.97
C SER A 44 6.32 -28.21 -14.52
N ARG A 45 6.11 -29.08 -13.52
CA ARG A 45 4.83 -29.27 -12.83
C ARG A 45 4.63 -28.28 -11.66
N PHE A 46 5.64 -27.45 -11.38
CA PHE A 46 5.59 -26.51 -10.27
C PHE A 46 4.63 -25.36 -10.56
N ARG A 47 3.86 -25.02 -9.52
CA ARG A 47 2.90 -23.91 -9.52
C ARG A 47 3.52 -22.69 -8.83
N ARG A 48 3.07 -21.53 -9.25
CA ARG A 48 3.45 -20.22 -8.71
C ARG A 48 2.17 -19.42 -8.49
N ILE A 49 2.03 -18.89 -7.28
CA ILE A 49 0.83 -18.21 -6.79
C ILE A 49 1.22 -16.76 -6.52
N PRO A 50 0.76 -15.78 -7.32
CA PRO A 50 0.98 -14.37 -7.05
C PRO A 50 0.41 -13.95 -5.68
N ARG A 51 1.02 -12.96 -5.02
CA ARG A 51 0.57 -12.45 -3.72
C ARG A 51 -0.88 -11.98 -3.76
N ALA A 52 -1.25 -11.20 -4.77
CA ALA A 52 -2.61 -10.69 -4.94
C ALA A 52 -3.66 -11.81 -5.01
N GLU A 53 -3.36 -12.90 -5.73
CA GLU A 53 -4.25 -14.06 -5.84
C GLU A 53 -4.34 -14.86 -4.53
N LEU A 54 -3.23 -14.96 -3.79
CA LEU A 54 -3.22 -15.59 -2.47
C LEU A 54 -4.06 -14.79 -1.47
N VAL A 55 -3.92 -13.46 -1.46
CA VAL A 55 -4.72 -12.56 -0.62
C VAL A 55 -6.20 -12.67 -0.97
N ARG A 56 -6.56 -12.60 -2.26
CA ARG A 56 -7.95 -12.76 -2.72
C ARG A 56 -8.54 -14.09 -2.26
N PHE A 57 -7.78 -15.18 -2.42
CA PHE A 57 -8.21 -16.51 -1.97
C PHE A 57 -8.42 -16.54 -0.45
N MET A 58 -7.54 -15.95 0.33
CA MET A 58 -7.67 -15.92 1.79
C MET A 58 -8.88 -15.11 2.25
N GLN A 59 -9.11 -13.94 1.66
CA GLN A 59 -10.30 -13.12 1.92
C GLN A 59 -11.60 -13.87 1.60
N GLN A 60 -11.67 -14.50 0.42
CA GLN A 60 -12.85 -15.28 -0.01
C GLN A 60 -13.16 -16.48 0.89
N ASN A 61 -12.17 -16.98 1.62
CA ASN A 61 -12.32 -18.12 2.52
C ASN A 61 -12.21 -17.74 4.01
N ASN A 62 -12.27 -16.44 4.34
CA ASN A 62 -12.17 -15.90 5.70
C ASN A 62 -10.95 -16.43 6.49
N MET A 63 -9.79 -16.48 5.86
CA MET A 63 -8.54 -16.94 6.47
C MET A 63 -7.75 -15.78 7.11
N ASP A 64 -7.05 -16.06 8.21
CA ASP A 64 -6.18 -15.09 8.88
C ASP A 64 -4.95 -14.75 8.02
N MET A 65 -4.74 -13.45 7.76
CA MET A 65 -3.68 -12.92 6.90
C MET A 65 -2.39 -12.57 7.68
N ALA A 66 -2.33 -12.79 8.99
CA ALA A 66 -1.15 -12.48 9.83
C ALA A 66 0.16 -13.14 9.32
N GLU A 67 0.04 -14.29 8.64
CA GLU A 67 1.15 -15.05 8.05
C GLU A 67 1.73 -14.43 6.76
N LEU A 68 0.98 -13.63 6.00
CA LEU A 68 1.48 -12.94 4.80
C LEU A 68 2.44 -11.77 5.10
N GLY A 69 2.62 -11.49 6.40
CA GLY A 69 3.21 -10.25 6.88
C GLY A 69 2.21 -9.09 6.78
N PRO A 70 2.33 -8.04 7.62
CA PRO A 70 1.50 -6.86 7.46
C PRO A 70 1.64 -6.37 6.02
N SER A 71 0.50 -6.03 5.37
CA SER A 71 0.55 -5.23 4.15
C SER A 71 1.39 -4.01 4.50
N VAL A 72 2.47 -3.78 3.76
CA VAL A 72 3.28 -2.59 4.01
C VAL A 72 2.47 -1.44 3.46
N LEU A 73 1.90 -0.63 4.35
CA LEU A 73 1.10 0.52 3.98
C LEU A 73 1.98 1.48 3.19
N GLN A 74 1.69 1.64 1.90
CA GLN A 74 2.46 2.51 1.02
C GLN A 74 1.85 3.90 1.05
N VAL A 75 2.59 4.87 1.59
CA VAL A 75 2.16 6.28 1.65
C VAL A 75 3.03 7.09 0.70
N LEU A 76 2.42 7.83 -0.22
CA LEU A 76 3.11 8.75 -1.12
C LEU A 76 2.83 10.19 -0.71
N VAL A 77 3.88 10.92 -0.39
CA VAL A 77 3.86 12.34 0.00
C VAL A 77 4.38 13.17 -1.17
N ILE A 78 3.59 14.14 -1.63
CA ILE A 78 3.91 14.96 -2.81
C ILE A 78 4.02 16.42 -2.37
N GLY A 79 5.21 17.00 -2.45
CA GLY A 79 5.47 18.41 -2.22
C GLY A 79 5.41 18.88 -0.77
N LEU A 80 5.40 17.96 0.20
CA LEU A 80 5.64 18.22 1.63
C LEU A 80 7.02 17.67 2.00
N SER A 81 7.66 18.22 3.02
CA SER A 81 8.97 17.72 3.46
C SER A 81 8.82 16.57 4.46
N ALA A 82 9.78 15.66 4.46
CA ALA A 82 9.85 14.55 5.43
C ALA A 82 9.80 15.02 6.89
N ALA A 83 10.39 16.17 7.20
CA ALA A 83 10.36 16.77 8.53
C ALA A 83 8.94 17.16 9.00
N GLU A 84 8.04 17.49 8.05
CA GLU A 84 6.65 17.85 8.34
C GLU A 84 5.75 16.61 8.48
N THR A 85 6.05 15.51 7.79
CA THR A 85 5.09 14.39 7.64
C THR A 85 5.50 13.10 8.33
N ASP A 86 6.78 12.74 8.32
CA ASP A 86 7.20 11.35 8.60
C ASP A 86 6.92 10.95 10.04
N SER A 87 7.22 11.83 10.99
CA SER A 87 6.97 11.60 12.42
C SER A 87 5.48 11.41 12.71
N ILE A 88 4.62 12.18 12.05
CA ILE A 88 3.16 12.15 12.25
C ILE A 88 2.60 10.84 11.71
N ILE A 89 2.99 10.48 10.48
CA ILE A 89 2.55 9.24 9.83
C ILE A 89 3.00 8.03 10.66
N GLN A 90 4.28 7.99 11.07
CA GLN A 90 4.82 6.88 11.86
C GLN A 90 4.15 6.77 13.24
N THR A 91 3.92 7.89 13.91
CA THR A 91 3.28 7.91 15.24
C THR A 91 1.84 7.40 15.16
N HIS A 92 1.06 7.86 14.19
CA HIS A 92 -0.36 7.51 14.09
C HIS A 92 -0.63 6.17 13.40
N ALA A 93 0.33 5.64 12.64
CA ALA A 93 0.26 4.30 12.10
C ALA A 93 0.91 3.23 13.01
N SER A 94 1.08 3.53 14.31
CA SER A 94 1.63 2.61 15.30
C SER A 94 0.93 1.24 15.25
N GLY A 95 1.69 0.18 15.06
CA GLY A 95 1.17 -1.19 14.90
C GLY A 95 1.06 -1.67 13.43
N HIS A 96 1.23 -0.77 12.46
CA HIS A 96 1.28 -1.10 11.04
C HIS A 96 2.69 -0.87 10.48
N ASN A 97 3.07 -1.65 9.46
CA ASN A 97 4.33 -1.45 8.77
C ASN A 97 4.12 -0.44 7.64
N VAL A 98 4.60 0.79 7.81
CA VAL A 98 4.40 1.88 6.83
C VAL A 98 5.68 2.17 6.08
N LYS A 99 5.59 2.32 4.75
CA LYS A 99 6.68 2.81 3.90
C LYS A 99 6.25 4.14 3.27
N ILE A 100 7.00 5.19 3.60
CA ILE A 100 6.74 6.55 3.15
C ILE A 100 7.64 6.86 1.95
N HIS A 101 7.05 7.34 0.87
CA HIS A 101 7.73 7.80 -0.33
C HIS A 101 7.51 9.29 -0.49
N HIS A 102 8.54 10.03 -0.86
CA HIS A 102 8.47 11.46 -1.10
C HIS A 102 8.64 11.78 -2.57
N ALA A 103 7.85 12.69 -3.11
CA ALA A 103 8.01 13.24 -4.45
C ALA A 103 7.95 14.77 -4.40
N ASN A 104 8.80 15.44 -5.16
CA ASN A 104 8.88 16.91 -5.14
C ASN A 104 8.04 17.56 -6.24
N ASP A 105 7.76 16.83 -7.32
CA ASP A 105 7.06 17.32 -8.50
C ASP A 105 6.10 16.27 -9.08
N ALA A 106 5.36 16.66 -10.12
CA ALA A 106 4.39 15.82 -10.80
C ALA A 106 4.99 14.57 -11.47
N TRP A 107 6.22 14.70 -11.98
CA TRP A 107 6.89 13.63 -12.70
C TRP A 107 7.34 12.53 -11.75
N GLU A 108 8.05 12.91 -10.69
CA GLU A 108 8.49 12.01 -9.63
C GLU A 108 7.28 11.36 -8.94
N ALA A 109 6.20 12.13 -8.72
CA ALA A 109 4.97 11.61 -8.13
C ALA A 109 4.34 10.51 -9.00
N GLY A 110 4.21 10.74 -10.30
CA GLY A 110 3.65 9.74 -11.22
C GLY A 110 4.50 8.47 -11.30
N PHE A 111 5.83 8.61 -11.36
CA PHE A 111 6.75 7.46 -11.39
C PHE A 111 6.63 6.63 -10.10
N LYS A 112 6.73 7.27 -8.93
CA LYS A 112 6.64 6.59 -7.64
C LYS A 112 5.27 6.00 -7.39
N ALA A 113 4.20 6.69 -7.77
CA ALA A 113 2.84 6.17 -7.62
C ALA A 113 2.63 4.85 -8.36
N LYS A 114 3.22 4.70 -9.55
CA LYS A 114 3.19 3.43 -10.30
C LYS A 114 4.04 2.35 -9.65
N GLU A 115 5.20 2.71 -9.12
CA GLU A 115 6.14 1.77 -8.50
C GLU A 115 5.62 1.24 -7.16
N CYS A 116 5.12 2.12 -6.28
CA CYS A 116 4.73 1.75 -4.94
C CYS A 116 3.25 1.39 -4.79
N SER A 117 2.39 1.73 -5.76
CA SER A 117 0.92 1.51 -5.66
C SER A 117 0.37 1.98 -4.30
N PRO A 118 0.45 3.30 -4.01
CA PRO A 118 0.16 3.83 -2.69
C PRO A 118 -1.29 3.60 -2.29
N GLU A 119 -1.53 3.39 -0.99
CA GLU A 119 -2.87 3.34 -0.40
C GLU A 119 -3.32 4.73 0.05
N LEU A 120 -2.37 5.60 0.40
CA LEU A 120 -2.59 7.00 0.75
C LEU A 120 -1.65 7.92 -0.01
N ILE A 121 -2.21 8.99 -0.58
CA ILE A 121 -1.48 10.08 -1.21
C ILE A 121 -1.75 11.38 -0.46
N LEU A 122 -0.70 11.97 0.10
CA LEU A 122 -0.72 13.31 0.69
C LEU A 122 -0.21 14.32 -0.34
N LEU A 123 -1.08 15.20 -0.83
CA LEU A 123 -0.78 16.13 -1.91
C LEU A 123 -0.71 17.58 -1.40
N SER A 124 0.46 18.19 -1.51
CA SER A 124 0.64 19.62 -1.27
C SER A 124 0.00 20.48 -2.37
N THR A 125 -0.70 21.54 -1.99
CA THR A 125 -1.23 22.53 -2.94
C THR A 125 -0.14 23.32 -3.67
N ALA A 126 1.11 23.28 -3.20
CA ALA A 126 2.23 23.97 -3.81
C ALA A 126 2.74 23.31 -5.11
N VAL A 127 2.38 22.04 -5.36
CA VAL A 127 2.86 21.30 -6.54
C VAL A 127 1.94 21.54 -7.72
N GLN A 128 2.48 22.16 -8.77
CA GLN A 128 1.77 22.34 -10.03
C GLN A 128 1.79 21.08 -10.88
N GLY A 129 0.77 20.91 -11.73
CA GLY A 129 0.69 19.77 -12.65
C GLY A 129 0.16 18.47 -12.03
N VAL A 130 -0.08 18.46 -10.72
CA VAL A 130 -0.73 17.34 -10.01
C VAL A 130 -2.09 17.78 -9.52
N GLN A 131 -3.15 17.14 -10.02
CA GLN A 131 -4.52 17.36 -9.55
C GLN A 131 -5.12 16.04 -9.07
N LYS A 132 -5.95 16.11 -8.02
CA LYS A 132 -6.65 14.94 -7.47
C LYS A 132 -7.39 14.15 -8.55
N SER A 133 -8.11 14.84 -9.44
CA SER A 133 -8.84 14.22 -10.56
C SER A 133 -7.93 13.48 -11.54
N SER A 134 -6.79 14.06 -11.90
CA SER A 134 -5.79 13.43 -12.78
C SER A 134 -5.20 12.18 -12.16
N ILE A 135 -4.92 12.22 -10.84
CA ILE A 135 -4.44 11.06 -10.09
C ILE A 135 -5.49 9.94 -10.10
N GLN A 136 -6.74 10.24 -9.74
CA GLN A 136 -7.83 9.24 -9.70
C GLN A 136 -8.06 8.58 -11.05
N SER A 137 -8.01 9.37 -12.13
CA SER A 137 -8.22 8.86 -13.49
C SER A 137 -7.07 7.97 -14.00
N THR A 138 -5.86 8.12 -13.44
CA THR A 138 -4.64 7.47 -13.94
C THR A 138 -4.20 6.29 -13.06
N LEU A 139 -4.40 6.39 -11.74
CA LEU A 139 -3.96 5.40 -10.75
C LEU A 139 -5.08 4.44 -10.34
N ILE A 140 -5.88 3.96 -11.28
CA ILE A 140 -6.70 2.77 -11.03
C ILE A 140 -5.72 1.63 -10.71
N THR A 141 -5.55 1.32 -9.42
CA THR A 141 -4.53 0.35 -8.99
C THR A 141 -4.84 -1.00 -9.60
N GLN A 142 -3.82 -1.83 -9.81
CA GLN A 142 -4.00 -3.20 -10.31
C GLN A 142 -4.88 -4.07 -9.39
N SER A 143 -5.14 -3.61 -8.16
CA SER A 143 -6.01 -4.24 -7.18
C SER A 143 -7.45 -3.72 -7.21
N GLY A 144 -7.78 -2.74 -8.07
CA GLY A 144 -9.10 -2.12 -8.17
C GLY A 144 -9.48 -1.21 -7.00
N VAL A 145 -8.53 -0.87 -6.12
CA VAL A 145 -8.74 0.00 -4.96
C VAL A 145 -8.21 1.39 -5.30
N GLU A 146 -9.06 2.41 -5.21
CA GLU A 146 -8.62 3.79 -5.40
C GLU A 146 -7.79 4.24 -4.18
N PRO A 147 -6.61 4.85 -4.38
CA PRO A 147 -5.86 5.41 -3.27
C PRO A 147 -6.68 6.52 -2.59
N MET A 148 -6.61 6.59 -1.26
CA MET A 148 -7.10 7.75 -0.52
C MET A 148 -6.22 8.95 -0.87
N ILE A 149 -6.80 10.06 -1.33
CA ILE A 149 -6.06 11.27 -1.68
C ILE A 149 -6.51 12.43 -0.80
N VAL A 150 -5.57 12.94 -0.01
CA VAL A 150 -5.78 14.06 0.92
C VAL A 150 -4.92 15.25 0.50
N ILE A 151 -5.55 16.41 0.38
CA ILE A 151 -4.88 17.66 0.03
C ILE A 151 -4.42 18.33 1.32
N VAL A 152 -3.15 18.71 1.38
CA VAL A 152 -2.52 19.40 2.50
C VAL A 152 -2.10 20.78 2.02
N GLU A 153 -2.70 21.82 2.57
CA GLU A 153 -2.34 23.20 2.22
C GLU A 153 -1.01 23.57 2.86
N LYS A 154 -0.03 24.06 2.08
CA LYS A 154 1.19 24.67 2.65
C LYS A 154 0.91 26.11 3.09
N PRO A 155 1.39 26.56 4.26
CA PRO A 155 1.18 27.93 4.69
C PRO A 155 1.94 28.87 3.77
N ASN A 156 1.32 30.00 3.42
CA ASN A 156 2.04 31.10 2.81
C ASN A 156 3.15 31.56 3.76
N LYS A 157 4.41 31.57 3.28
CA LYS A 157 5.61 31.96 4.05
C LYS A 157 5.55 33.37 4.69
N ASN A 158 4.52 34.16 4.41
CA ASN A 158 4.33 35.52 4.91
C ASN A 158 3.66 35.62 6.29
N ILE A 159 3.28 34.51 6.95
CA ILE A 159 2.69 34.57 8.30
C ILE A 159 3.38 33.52 9.21
N HIS A 160 4.21 33.99 10.14
CA HIS A 160 4.65 33.20 11.29
C HIS A 160 3.46 32.96 12.23
N ALA A 161 2.72 31.87 12.06
CA ALA A 161 1.66 31.48 12.99
C ALA A 161 1.76 29.97 13.35
N PRO A 162 1.97 29.61 14.63
CA PRO A 162 1.97 28.21 15.09
C PRO A 162 0.60 27.52 14.93
N ALA A 163 -0.50 28.28 14.85
CA ALA A 163 -1.86 27.76 14.73
C ALA A 163 -2.16 27.02 13.40
N GLN A 164 -1.48 27.37 12.31
CA GLN A 164 -1.70 26.73 11.01
C GLN A 164 -0.94 25.41 10.85
N ASN A 165 0.21 25.27 11.54
CA ASN A 165 0.97 24.03 11.57
C ASN A 165 0.14 22.92 12.27
N ILE A 166 -0.58 23.26 13.35
CA ILE A 166 -1.52 22.36 14.02
C ILE A 166 -2.59 21.83 13.06
N GLY A 167 -3.11 22.69 12.17
CA GLY A 167 -4.11 22.30 11.18
C GLY A 167 -3.58 21.25 10.18
N GLN A 168 -2.36 21.44 9.68
CA GLN A 168 -1.72 20.46 8.78
C GLN A 168 -1.47 19.12 9.47
N GLN A 169 -0.96 19.15 10.70
CA GLN A 169 -0.69 17.94 11.47
C GLN A 169 -1.98 17.15 11.75
N GLU A 170 -3.06 17.84 12.09
CA GLU A 170 -4.36 17.19 12.36
C GLU A 170 -4.96 16.57 11.09
N ILE A 171 -4.82 17.24 9.93
CA ILE A 171 -5.27 16.68 8.63
C ILE A 171 -4.51 15.39 8.30
N ILE A 172 -3.18 15.40 8.44
CA ILE A 172 -2.34 14.22 8.15
C ILE A 172 -2.68 13.08 9.11
N LYS A 173 -2.82 13.39 10.40
CA LYS A 173 -3.23 12.44 11.42
C LYS A 173 -4.59 11.82 11.07
N GLN A 174 -5.58 12.64 10.75
CA GLN A 174 -6.92 12.16 10.45
C GLN A 174 -6.93 11.27 9.20
N ALA A 175 -6.17 11.63 8.17
CA ALA A 175 -5.99 10.82 6.97
C ALA A 175 -5.42 9.43 7.27
N VAL A 176 -4.40 9.35 8.13
CA VAL A 176 -3.80 8.07 8.53
C VAL A 176 -4.79 7.24 9.35
N LEU A 177 -5.51 7.85 10.29
CA LEU A 177 -6.52 7.14 11.10
C LEU A 177 -7.69 6.62 10.25
N GLU A 178 -8.17 7.43 9.31
CA GLU A 178 -9.27 7.06 8.42
C GLU A 178 -8.87 5.88 7.51
N LEU A 179 -7.67 5.94 6.94
CA LEU A 179 -7.12 4.86 6.11
C LEU A 179 -7.00 3.53 6.86
N LEU A 180 -6.61 3.56 8.13
CA LEU A 180 -6.49 2.35 8.96
C LEU A 180 -7.85 1.82 9.47
N SER A 181 -8.92 2.62 9.34
CA SER A 181 -10.28 2.23 9.75
C SER A 181 -11.14 1.71 8.59
N ALA A 182 -10.68 1.86 7.36
CA ALA A 182 -11.34 1.45 6.11
C ALA A 182 -11.01 -0.01 5.75
#